data_AF-X6N9Q1-F1
#
_entry.id   AF-X6N9Q1-F1
#
_cell.length_a   1.000
_cell.length_b   1.000
_cell.length_c   1.000
_cell.angle_alpha   90.00
_cell.angle_beta   90.00
_cell.angle_gamma   90.00
#
_symmetry.space_group_name_H-M   'P 1'
#
loop_
_entity.id
_entity.type
_entity.pdbx_description
1 polymer ?
#
loop_
_entity_poly.entity_id
_entity_poly.type
_entity_poly.pdbx_seq_one_letter_code
_entity_poly.pdbx_strand_id
1 'polypeptide(L)'
;MSQAHAESDLQQLVEGYCVRMFAVLMSGVMGSLWDYKTRITVQQDPSLTASVNTVVVLEQILDQVLPLLQVGKKEDEFQHSLPSNSTKVMQQLIDFNGESDQKEMLDTAITVTTRTASTTSLVTVSPSITGSISSKQSQIVKQGWLEKSGQFSFSRSKTRRFTLLDSGHFYFEKNDDKVPIDLANVNAITKSGSSDLIVSTTERVWTFKCKTQNERDEWFHSLSTVQSITFTTECEDCK
;
A
#
# COMPACT_ATOMS: atom_id res chain seq x y z
N MET A 1 -50.36 16.36 -18.24
CA MET A 1 -49.18 17.04 -17.67
C MET A 1 -48.62 16.37 -16.40
N SER A 2 -49.38 15.55 -15.66
CA SER A 2 -48.85 14.90 -14.43
C SER A 2 -47.87 13.74 -14.67
N GLN A 3 -48.00 12.99 -15.77
CA GLN A 3 -47.18 11.80 -15.99
C GLN A 3 -45.74 12.12 -16.42
N ALA A 4 -45.56 13.09 -17.33
CA ALA A 4 -44.24 13.50 -17.80
C ALA A 4 -43.35 14.07 -16.67
N HIS A 5 -43.96 14.71 -15.66
CA HIS A 5 -43.22 15.23 -14.51
C HIS A 5 -42.71 14.10 -13.61
N ALA A 6 -43.55 13.09 -13.34
CA ALA A 6 -43.18 11.93 -12.54
C ALA A 6 -42.07 11.09 -13.20
N GLU A 7 -42.10 10.95 -14.53
CA GLU A 7 -41.04 10.24 -15.28
C GLU A 7 -39.70 11.00 -15.22
N SER A 8 -39.72 12.33 -15.33
CA SER A 8 -38.53 13.17 -15.19
C SER A 8 -37.90 13.07 -13.79
N ASP A 9 -38.74 13.09 -12.74
CA ASP A 9 -38.27 13.01 -11.36
C ASP A 9 -37.64 11.64 -11.05
N LEU A 10 -38.23 10.56 -11.59
CA LEU A 10 -37.69 9.20 -11.46
C LEU A 10 -36.34 9.05 -12.19
N GLN A 11 -36.21 9.63 -13.38
CA GLN A 11 -34.96 9.55 -14.13
C GLN A 11 -33.81 10.27 -13.41
N GLN A 12 -34.06 11.47 -12.87
CA GLN A 12 -33.05 12.19 -12.08
C GLN A 12 -32.65 11.42 -10.82
N LEU A 13 -33.61 10.75 -10.17
CA LEU A 13 -33.36 9.90 -9.00
C LEU A 13 -32.41 8.75 -9.35
N VAL A 14 -32.68 8.05 -10.45
CA VAL A 14 -31.89 6.91 -10.92
C VAL A 14 -30.49 7.34 -11.34
N GLU A 15 -30.36 8.44 -12.09
CA GLU A 15 -29.06 8.98 -12.48
C GLU A 15 -28.22 9.37 -11.26
N GLY A 16 -28.82 10.04 -10.27
CA GLY A 16 -28.16 10.39 -9.01
C GLY A 16 -27.69 9.15 -8.23
N TYR A 17 -28.51 8.10 -8.16
CA TYR A 17 -28.13 6.84 -7.53
C TYR A 17 -26.95 6.17 -8.24
N CYS A 18 -26.99 6.10 -9.57
CA CYS A 18 -25.93 5.50 -10.38
C CYS A 18 -24.59 6.23 -10.22
N VAL A 19 -24.58 7.56 -10.23
CA VAL A 19 -23.36 8.36 -10.04
C VAL A 19 -22.75 8.12 -8.66
N ARG A 20 -23.57 8.13 -7.59
CA ARG A 20 -23.10 7.87 -6.23
C ARG A 20 -22.58 6.45 -6.05
N MET A 21 -23.28 5.47 -6.60
CA MET A 21 -22.84 4.07 -6.56
C MET A 21 -21.52 3.89 -7.32
N PHE A 22 -21.38 4.54 -8.49
CA PHE A 22 -20.12 4.53 -9.24
C PHE A 22 -18.98 5.19 -8.46
N ALA A 23 -19.22 6.32 -7.79
CA ALA A 23 -18.21 6.97 -6.95
C ALA A 23 -17.75 6.06 -5.80
N VAL A 24 -18.66 5.35 -5.13
CA VAL A 24 -18.32 4.39 -4.07
C VAL A 24 -17.52 3.20 -4.61
N LEU A 25 -17.90 2.67 -5.77
CA LEU A 25 -17.18 1.57 -6.43
C LEU A 25 -15.78 1.99 -6.88
N MET A 26 -15.62 3.21 -7.38
CA MET A 26 -14.35 3.69 -7.94
C MET A 26 -13.38 4.27 -6.91
N SER A 27 -13.86 4.71 -5.74
CA SER A 27 -13.04 5.39 -4.72
C SER A 27 -12.13 4.45 -3.90
N GLY A 28 -12.09 3.15 -4.22
CA GLY A 28 -11.34 2.15 -3.42
C GLY A 28 -11.94 1.91 -2.02
N VAL A 29 -12.99 2.64 -1.66
CA VAL A 29 -13.73 2.54 -0.39
C VAL A 29 -14.30 1.12 -0.23
N MET A 30 -14.86 0.55 -1.30
CA MET A 30 -15.34 -0.83 -1.29
C MET A 30 -14.23 -1.84 -1.00
N GLY A 31 -13.05 -1.67 -1.59
CA GLY A 31 -11.90 -2.54 -1.30
C GLY A 31 -11.42 -2.41 0.15
N SER A 32 -11.40 -1.19 0.69
CA SER A 32 -10.99 -0.95 2.08
C SER A 32 -12.01 -1.50 3.09
N LEU A 33 -13.31 -1.31 2.82
CA LEU A 33 -14.41 -1.89 3.61
C LEU A 33 -14.38 -3.42 3.56
N TRP A 34 -14.13 -3.97 2.37
CA TRP A 34 -13.95 -5.40 2.15
C TRP A 34 -12.84 -5.98 3.03
N ASP A 35 -11.64 -5.41 2.95
CA ASP A 35 -10.49 -5.89 3.73
C ASP A 35 -10.73 -5.77 5.23
N TYR A 36 -11.28 -4.65 5.69
CA TYR A 36 -11.61 -4.42 7.10
C TYR A 36 -12.62 -5.45 7.62
N LYS A 37 -13.73 -5.64 6.90
CA LYS A 37 -14.78 -6.57 7.30
C LYS A 37 -14.32 -8.01 7.24
N THR A 38 -13.57 -8.39 6.21
CA THR A 38 -12.98 -9.73 6.10
C THR A 38 -12.09 -10.02 7.32
N ARG A 39 -11.23 -9.07 7.73
CA ARG A 39 -10.39 -9.23 8.92
C ARG A 39 -11.19 -9.41 10.20
N ILE A 40 -12.24 -8.60 10.41
CA ILE A 40 -13.08 -8.71 11.61
C ILE A 40 -13.84 -10.03 11.63
N THR A 41 -14.42 -10.45 10.50
CA THR A 41 -15.17 -11.71 10.42
C THR A 41 -14.26 -12.90 10.74
N VAL A 42 -13.04 -12.93 10.18
CA VAL A 42 -12.06 -14.00 10.47
C VAL A 42 -11.59 -13.98 11.92
N GLN A 43 -11.44 -12.79 12.53
CA GLN A 43 -11.10 -12.69 13.95
C GLN A 43 -12.22 -13.18 14.87
N GLN A 44 -13.48 -12.95 14.50
CA GLN A 44 -14.64 -13.35 15.29
C GLN A 44 -14.92 -14.85 15.18
N ASP A 45 -14.72 -15.44 14.01
CA ASP A 45 -14.89 -16.87 13.79
C ASP A 45 -13.82 -17.42 12.83
N PRO A 46 -12.72 -17.97 13.39
CA PRO A 46 -11.64 -18.55 12.59
C PRO A 46 -12.06 -19.79 11.77
N SER A 47 -13.22 -20.39 12.05
CA SER A 47 -13.71 -21.58 11.33
C SER A 47 -14.36 -21.25 9.98
N LEU A 48 -14.69 -19.97 9.73
CA LEU A 48 -15.24 -19.50 8.47
C LEU A 48 -14.15 -19.51 7.39
N THR A 49 -14.20 -20.51 6.52
CA THR A 49 -13.30 -20.64 5.37
C THR A 49 -13.53 -19.52 4.33
N ALA A 50 -12.53 -19.27 3.49
CA ALA A 50 -12.48 -18.11 2.59
C ALA A 50 -13.67 -17.97 1.60
N SER A 51 -14.35 -19.06 1.22
CA SER A 51 -15.45 -18.99 0.23
C SER A 51 -16.80 -18.59 0.82
N VAL A 52 -17.11 -19.03 2.05
CA VAL A 52 -18.37 -18.68 2.77
C VAL A 52 -18.33 -17.24 3.30
N ASN A 53 -17.12 -16.71 3.51
CA ASN A 53 -16.84 -15.36 4.01
C ASN A 53 -17.34 -14.26 3.05
N THR A 54 -17.28 -14.51 1.74
CA THR A 54 -17.54 -13.51 0.70
C THR A 54 -18.96 -12.96 0.74
N VAL A 55 -19.97 -13.82 0.88
CA VAL A 55 -21.39 -13.39 0.84
C VAL A 55 -21.76 -12.61 2.09
N VAL A 56 -21.40 -13.10 3.27
CA VAL A 56 -21.69 -12.44 4.56
C VAL A 56 -21.00 -11.08 4.63
N VAL A 57 -19.74 -10.98 4.19
CA VAL A 57 -19.03 -9.70 4.15
C VAL A 57 -19.68 -8.75 3.14
N LEU A 58 -20.10 -9.24 1.97
CA LEU A 58 -20.80 -8.43 0.98
C LEU A 58 -22.13 -7.88 1.53
N GLU A 59 -22.94 -8.72 2.17
CA GLU A 59 -24.20 -8.31 2.81
C GLU A 59 -23.96 -7.22 3.85
N GLN A 60 -22.97 -7.40 4.72
CA GLN A 60 -22.62 -6.39 5.72
C GLN A 60 -22.13 -5.08 5.11
N ILE A 61 -21.42 -5.13 3.98
CA ILE A 61 -20.97 -3.93 3.27
C ILE A 61 -22.16 -3.25 2.60
N LEU A 62 -23.05 -4.01 1.97
CA LEU A 62 -24.26 -3.48 1.35
C LEU A 62 -25.15 -2.80 2.40
N ASP A 63 -25.33 -3.38 3.58
CA ASP A 63 -26.09 -2.77 4.68
C ASP A 63 -25.49 -1.45 5.17
N GLN A 64 -24.17 -1.26 5.03
CA GLN A 64 -23.50 -0.01 5.39
C GLN A 64 -23.51 1.02 4.25
N VAL A 65 -23.43 0.56 3.00
CA VAL A 65 -23.31 1.44 1.83
C VAL A 65 -24.68 1.87 1.32
N LEU A 66 -25.70 1.01 1.33
CA LEU A 66 -27.04 1.33 0.85
C LEU A 66 -27.68 2.55 1.55
N PRO A 67 -27.56 2.71 2.88
CA PRO A 67 -28.04 3.92 3.55
C PRO A 67 -27.31 5.19 3.11
N LEU A 68 -26.02 5.09 2.74
CA LEU A 68 -25.24 6.22 2.21
C LEU A 68 -25.70 6.59 0.79
N LEU A 69 -26.17 5.61 0.02
CA LEU A 69 -26.66 5.83 -1.34
C LEU A 69 -28.10 6.37 -1.42
N GLN A 70 -28.82 6.52 -0.29
CA GLN A 70 -30.19 7.00 -0.30
C GLN A 70 -30.29 8.40 -0.93
N VAL A 71 -31.00 8.46 -2.06
CA VAL A 71 -31.26 9.66 -2.84
C VAL A 71 -32.36 10.47 -2.18
N GLY A 72 -32.08 11.72 -1.83
CA GLY A 72 -33.02 12.61 -1.15
C GLY A 72 -32.34 13.61 -0.21
N LYS A 73 -31.12 13.30 0.24
CA LYS A 73 -30.25 14.27 0.91
C LYS A 73 -29.48 15.08 -0.13
N LYS A 74 -29.46 16.41 0.03
CA LYS A 74 -28.70 17.34 -0.82
C LYS A 74 -27.26 16.82 -0.97
N GLU A 75 -26.64 17.04 -2.14
CA GLU A 75 -25.28 16.58 -2.44
C GLU A 75 -24.27 16.91 -1.31
N ASP A 76 -24.43 18.08 -0.70
CA ASP A 76 -23.65 18.53 0.45
C ASP A 76 -23.80 17.60 1.67
N GLU A 77 -25.02 17.12 1.95
CA GLU A 77 -25.28 16.17 3.04
C GLU A 77 -24.72 14.77 2.72
N PHE A 78 -24.69 14.34 1.45
CA PHE A 78 -24.04 13.09 1.08
C PHE A 78 -22.54 13.13 1.41
N GLN A 79 -21.85 14.20 1.00
CA GLN A 79 -20.43 14.43 1.30
C GLN A 79 -20.16 14.47 2.82
N HIS A 80 -21.07 15.04 3.62
CA HIS A 80 -20.97 15.08 5.07
C HIS A 80 -21.42 13.81 5.80
N SER A 81 -22.26 12.98 5.17
CA SER A 81 -22.79 11.72 5.71
C SER A 81 -21.89 10.51 5.46
N LEU A 82 -20.95 10.62 4.52
CA LEU A 82 -19.79 9.73 4.49
C LEU A 82 -19.16 9.81 5.88
N PRO A 83 -19.17 8.70 6.66
CA PRO A 83 -18.84 8.76 8.06
C PRO A 83 -17.53 9.52 8.26
N SER A 84 -17.47 10.42 9.24
CA SER A 84 -16.19 11.06 9.61
C SER A 84 -15.10 10.04 9.95
N ASN A 85 -15.48 8.78 10.21
CA ASN A 85 -14.60 7.63 10.27
C ASN A 85 -14.18 7.09 8.90
N SER A 86 -14.99 7.14 7.84
CA SER A 86 -14.52 6.94 6.46
C SER A 86 -13.71 8.12 5.97
N THR A 87 -13.94 9.34 6.46
CA THR A 87 -13.07 10.50 6.19
C THR A 87 -11.80 10.45 7.03
N LYS A 88 -11.80 9.86 8.23
CA LYS A 88 -10.59 9.55 9.04
C LYS A 88 -9.87 8.31 8.55
N VAL A 89 -10.57 7.32 7.98
CA VAL A 89 -9.98 6.17 7.29
C VAL A 89 -9.47 6.64 5.93
N MET A 90 -10.19 7.50 5.21
CA MET A 90 -9.66 8.20 4.03
C MET A 90 -8.51 9.13 4.42
N GLN A 91 -8.57 9.88 5.52
CA GLN A 91 -7.48 10.77 5.96
C GLN A 91 -6.30 9.94 6.47
N GLN A 92 -6.50 8.84 7.18
CA GLN A 92 -5.43 7.90 7.54
C GLN A 92 -4.89 7.17 6.31
N LEU A 93 -5.69 6.90 5.28
CA LEU A 93 -5.26 6.34 4.00
C LEU A 93 -4.62 7.39 3.08
N ILE A 94 -5.01 8.67 3.19
CA ILE A 94 -4.45 9.83 2.51
C ILE A 94 -3.19 10.28 3.24
N ASP A 95 -3.05 10.09 4.54
CA ASP A 95 -1.84 10.32 5.33
C ASP A 95 -0.88 9.12 5.20
N PHE A 96 -1.39 7.89 5.00
CA PHE A 96 -0.59 6.73 4.58
C PHE A 96 -0.18 6.76 3.09
N ASN A 97 -0.95 7.44 2.24
CA ASN A 97 -0.61 7.72 0.84
C ASN A 97 -0.13 9.17 0.63
N GLY A 98 0.14 9.89 1.73
CA GLY A 98 0.26 11.33 1.77
C GLY A 98 1.69 11.78 1.77
N GLU A 99 2.33 11.69 0.60
CA GLU A 99 3.33 12.68 0.26
C GLU A 99 3.25 12.96 -1.24
N SER A 100 2.39 13.95 -1.51
CA SER A 100 2.65 15.11 -2.37
C SER A 100 3.26 14.82 -3.74
N ASP A 101 2.43 14.67 -4.77
CA ASP A 101 2.81 14.90 -6.18
C ASP A 101 1.60 15.27 -7.08
N GLN A 102 0.49 15.76 -6.51
CA GLN A 102 -0.61 16.36 -7.31
C GLN A 102 -0.79 17.86 -7.06
N LYS A 103 0.07 18.48 -6.24
CA LYS A 103 0.10 19.93 -6.04
C LYS A 103 1.11 20.66 -6.94
N GLU A 104 1.96 19.93 -7.64
CA GLU A 104 3.05 20.49 -8.49
C GLU A 104 2.68 20.51 -9.98
N MET A 105 1.47 20.96 -10.31
CA MET A 105 1.11 21.27 -11.70
C MET A 105 0.41 22.63 -11.86
N LEU A 106 0.45 23.49 -10.82
CA LEU A 106 -0.13 24.83 -10.90
C LEU A 106 0.76 25.99 -10.41
N ASP A 107 1.91 25.74 -9.77
CA ASP A 107 2.77 26.82 -9.25
C ASP A 107 4.25 26.57 -9.54
N THR A 108 4.71 26.66 -10.79
CA THR A 108 6.13 26.97 -11.08
C THR A 108 6.28 27.59 -12.47
N ALA A 109 5.81 28.83 -12.59
CA ALA A 109 6.45 29.79 -13.46
C ALA A 109 7.13 30.82 -12.54
N ILE A 110 8.38 31.17 -12.89
CA ILE A 110 9.12 32.38 -12.48
C ILE A 110 10.18 32.20 -11.36
N THR A 111 11.45 32.15 -11.84
CA THR A 111 12.72 32.64 -11.23
C THR A 111 13.46 31.70 -10.26
N VAL A 112 14.56 31.00 -10.60
CA VAL A 112 15.89 31.32 -11.21
C VAL A 112 16.87 32.04 -10.26
N THR A 113 17.95 31.30 -9.91
CA THR A 113 19.39 31.64 -9.79
C THR A 113 20.13 31.62 -8.43
N THR A 114 21.27 30.91 -8.46
CA THR A 114 22.54 31.01 -7.66
C THR A 114 22.50 30.42 -6.23
N ARG A 115 23.55 29.82 -5.67
CA ARG A 115 25.00 29.95 -5.90
C ARG A 115 25.80 28.79 -5.29
N THR A 116 26.91 28.47 -5.94
CA THR A 116 28.06 27.62 -5.58
C THR A 116 28.86 28.13 -4.38
N ALA A 117 29.39 27.25 -3.51
CA ALA A 117 30.76 27.33 -2.96
C ALA A 117 31.12 26.14 -2.03
N SER A 118 32.27 25.53 -2.30
CA SER A 118 33.01 24.58 -1.45
C SER A 118 33.69 25.30 -0.27
N THR A 119 33.89 24.64 0.88
CA THR A 119 35.00 25.01 1.80
C THR A 119 35.46 23.82 2.65
N THR A 120 36.75 23.56 2.54
CA THR A 120 37.64 22.63 3.27
C THR A 120 37.98 23.16 4.67
N SER A 121 38.12 22.31 5.70
CA SER A 121 38.97 22.51 6.92
C SER A 121 38.93 21.24 7.79
N LEU A 122 40.01 20.48 7.94
CA LEU A 122 41.20 20.60 8.80
C LEU A 122 41.06 19.96 10.19
N VAL A 123 42.02 19.08 10.43
CA VAL A 123 42.14 18.04 11.45
C VAL A 123 42.53 18.63 12.81
N THR A 124 41.86 18.20 13.88
CA THR A 124 42.33 18.37 15.27
C THR A 124 42.37 16.99 15.93
N VAL A 125 43.58 16.52 16.27
CA VAL A 125 43.81 15.22 16.93
C VAL A 125 43.96 15.46 18.43
N SER A 126 43.14 14.79 19.24
CA SER A 126 43.34 14.66 20.69
C SER A 126 43.30 13.17 21.04
N PRO A 127 44.25 12.67 21.86
CA PRO A 127 44.27 11.26 22.24
C PRO A 127 43.40 11.07 23.49
N SER A 128 42.29 10.37 23.32
CA SER A 128 41.46 9.90 24.44
C SER A 128 41.25 8.41 24.32
N ILE A 129 41.65 7.72 25.38
CA ILE A 129 41.57 6.28 25.59
C ILE A 129 40.09 5.88 25.43
N THR A 130 39.73 5.30 24.29
CA THR A 130 38.33 4.96 23.98
C THR A 130 38.28 3.53 23.44
N GLY A 131 37.57 2.65 24.14
CA GLY A 131 37.30 1.29 23.67
C GLY A 131 36.60 1.34 22.32
N SER A 132 37.32 0.92 21.27
CA SER A 132 36.86 0.86 19.90
C SER A 132 35.74 -0.18 19.78
N ILE A 133 34.50 0.26 20.00
CA ILE A 133 33.32 -0.46 19.53
C ILE A 133 33.32 -0.26 18.01
N SER A 134 34.02 -1.16 17.31
CA SER A 134 34.01 -1.22 15.85
C SER A 134 32.58 -1.52 15.42
N SER A 135 31.80 -0.47 15.16
CA SER A 135 30.49 -0.56 14.55
C SER A 135 30.71 -1.15 13.15
N LYS A 136 30.49 -2.46 13.01
CA LYS A 136 30.51 -3.11 11.70
C LYS A 136 29.54 -2.38 10.80
N GLN A 137 30.05 -1.71 9.78
CA GLN A 137 29.22 -1.12 8.75
C GLN A 137 28.51 -2.25 8.02
N SER A 138 27.19 -2.19 7.97
CA SER A 138 26.38 -3.17 7.26
C SER A 138 26.75 -3.21 5.79
N GLN A 139 26.95 -4.41 5.25
CA GLN A 139 27.25 -4.62 3.84
C GLN A 139 25.96 -4.79 3.04
N ILE A 140 25.97 -4.35 1.78
CA ILE A 140 24.87 -4.56 0.84
C ILE A 140 24.91 -6.02 0.37
N VAL A 141 23.84 -6.77 0.66
CA VAL A 141 23.67 -8.17 0.23
C VAL A 141 23.13 -8.21 -1.20
N LYS A 142 22.09 -7.43 -1.49
CA LYS A 142 21.51 -7.33 -2.83
C LYS A 142 20.89 -5.96 -3.07
N GLN A 143 21.01 -5.47 -4.29
CA GLN A 143 20.34 -4.26 -4.75
C GLN A 143 19.81 -4.47 -6.18
N GLY A 144 18.71 -3.82 -6.53
CA GLY A 144 18.09 -3.98 -7.84
C GLY A 144 16.76 -3.26 -7.97
N TRP A 145 16.21 -3.26 -9.18
CA TRP A 145 14.91 -2.65 -9.45
C TRP A 145 13.81 -3.68 -9.27
N LEU A 146 12.80 -3.37 -8.45
CA LEU A 146 11.60 -4.18 -8.28
C LEU A 146 10.38 -3.33 -8.52
N GLU A 147 9.33 -3.93 -9.06
CA GLU A 147 8.01 -3.32 -9.11
C GLU A 147 7.24 -3.72 -7.85
N LYS A 148 6.83 -2.74 -7.06
CA LYS A 148 6.07 -2.98 -5.83
C LYS A 148 4.59 -2.68 -6.09
N SER A 149 3.75 -3.67 -5.85
CA SER A 149 2.30 -3.48 -5.86
C SER A 149 1.86 -2.68 -4.63
N GLY A 150 0.84 -1.84 -4.79
CA GLY A 150 0.23 -1.23 -3.62
C GLY A 150 -0.55 -2.25 -2.81
N GLN A 151 -0.92 -1.87 -1.58
CA GLN A 151 -1.65 -2.75 -0.67
C GLN A 151 -3.06 -3.07 -1.15
N PHE A 152 -3.65 -2.17 -1.95
CA PHE A 152 -5.00 -2.30 -2.46
C PHE A 152 -4.97 -2.78 -3.91
N SER A 153 -5.93 -3.63 -4.29
CA SER A 153 -6.07 -4.22 -5.64
C SER A 153 -6.15 -3.20 -6.78
N PHE A 154 -6.47 -1.94 -6.47
CA PHE A 154 -6.55 -0.85 -7.44
C PHE A 154 -5.33 0.08 -7.42
N SER A 155 -4.40 -0.12 -6.49
CA SER A 155 -3.22 0.71 -6.40
C SER A 155 -2.27 0.38 -7.54
N ARG A 156 -1.88 1.41 -8.30
CA ARG A 156 -0.87 1.28 -9.34
C ARG A 156 0.44 0.78 -8.75
N SER A 157 1.01 -0.22 -9.40
CA SER A 157 2.34 -0.70 -9.11
C SER A 157 3.39 0.35 -9.51
N LYS A 158 4.49 0.41 -8.76
CA LYS A 158 5.57 1.36 -9.00
C LYS A 158 6.93 0.67 -8.95
N THR A 159 7.75 0.92 -9.96
CA THR A 159 9.14 0.45 -10.01
C THR A 159 10.02 1.35 -9.14
N ARG A 160 10.81 0.74 -8.26
CA ARG A 160 11.74 1.42 -7.34
C ARG A 160 13.04 0.62 -7.23
N ARG A 161 14.12 1.28 -6.84
CA ARG A 161 15.40 0.63 -6.55
C ARG A 161 15.42 0.22 -5.08
N PHE A 162 15.59 -1.06 -4.83
CA PHE A 162 15.60 -1.66 -3.50
C PHE A 162 17.03 -2.04 -3.11
N THR A 163 17.31 -1.96 -1.81
CA THR A 163 18.57 -2.39 -1.20
C THR A 163 18.28 -3.24 0.03
N LEU A 164 18.89 -4.42 0.08
CA LEU A 164 18.90 -5.33 1.23
C LEU A 164 20.32 -5.33 1.83
N LEU A 165 20.39 -5.07 3.13
CA LEU A 165 21.63 -5.13 3.91
C LEU A 165 21.74 -6.46 4.67
N ASP A 166 22.96 -6.82 5.03
CA ASP A 166 23.28 -8.01 5.84
C ASP A 166 22.65 -7.98 7.25
N SER A 167 22.38 -6.79 7.75
CA SER A 167 21.67 -6.53 9.01
C SER A 167 20.16 -6.79 8.95
N GLY A 168 19.60 -7.13 7.78
CA GLY A 168 18.16 -7.30 7.62
C GLY A 168 17.41 -6.04 7.21
N HIS A 169 18.06 -4.88 7.21
CA HIS A 169 17.44 -3.65 6.73
C HIS A 169 17.15 -3.74 5.23
N PHE A 170 15.88 -3.52 4.88
CA PHE A 170 15.40 -3.49 3.51
C PHE A 170 14.74 -2.14 3.25
N TYR A 171 15.13 -1.44 2.20
CA TYR A 171 14.58 -0.11 1.88
C TYR A 171 14.55 0.14 0.37
N PHE A 172 13.79 1.14 -0.04
CA PHE A 172 13.80 1.64 -1.43
C PHE A 172 14.09 3.14 -1.48
N GLU A 173 14.56 3.60 -2.64
CA GLU A 173 14.86 5.02 -2.88
C GLU A 173 13.63 5.75 -3.45
N LYS A 174 13.28 6.90 -2.86
CA LYS A 174 12.22 7.82 -3.32
C LYS A 174 12.75 9.25 -3.19
N ASN A 175 12.95 9.95 -4.30
CA ASN A 175 13.38 11.36 -4.31
C ASN A 175 14.63 11.60 -3.43
N ASP A 176 15.66 10.76 -3.60
CA ASP A 176 16.90 10.73 -2.79
C ASP A 176 16.75 10.26 -1.32
N ASP A 177 15.52 10.10 -0.82
CA ASP A 177 15.26 9.52 0.49
C ASP A 177 15.26 7.99 0.47
N LYS A 178 15.76 7.39 1.56
CA LYS A 178 15.70 5.95 1.81
C LYS A 178 14.48 5.64 2.66
N VAL A 179 13.49 5.01 2.05
CA VAL A 179 12.25 4.64 2.74
C VAL A 179 12.35 3.18 3.20
N PRO A 180 12.38 2.91 4.51
CA PRO A 180 12.49 1.55 5.02
C PRO A 180 11.23 0.75 4.73
N ILE A 181 11.42 -0.54 4.47
CA ILE A 181 10.37 -1.55 4.47
C ILE A 181 10.59 -2.38 5.71
N ASP A 182 9.58 -2.34 6.58
CA ASP A 182 9.62 -3.16 7.76
C ASP A 182 9.40 -4.62 7.39
N LEU A 183 10.48 -5.39 7.53
CA LEU A 183 10.51 -6.84 7.43
C LEU A 183 10.69 -7.46 8.81
N ALA A 184 10.40 -6.76 9.91
CA ALA A 184 10.30 -7.40 11.20
C ALA A 184 9.19 -8.46 11.17
N ASN A 185 9.45 -9.59 11.83
CA ASN A 185 8.49 -10.69 11.96
C ASN A 185 7.99 -11.18 10.59
N VAL A 186 8.91 -11.44 9.64
CA VAL A 186 8.57 -12.14 8.40
C VAL A 186 8.09 -13.54 8.75
N ASN A 187 6.85 -13.84 8.37
CA ASN A 187 6.22 -15.14 8.58
C ASN A 187 6.56 -16.08 7.42
N ALA A 188 6.53 -15.57 6.19
CA ALA A 188 6.79 -16.36 4.99
C ALA A 188 7.33 -15.49 3.86
N ILE A 189 8.16 -16.10 3.01
CA ILE A 189 8.57 -15.57 1.72
C ILE A 189 8.15 -16.63 0.70
N THR A 190 7.31 -16.24 -0.27
CA THR A 190 6.71 -17.16 -1.23
C THR A 190 7.00 -16.68 -2.65
N LYS A 191 7.34 -17.61 -3.53
CA LYS A 191 7.44 -17.36 -4.97
C LYS A 191 6.07 -17.61 -5.60
N SER A 192 5.61 -16.69 -6.43
CA SER A 192 4.35 -16.85 -7.17
C SER A 192 4.58 -16.60 -8.66
N GLY A 193 3.89 -17.38 -9.51
CA GLY A 193 3.99 -17.28 -10.96
C GLY A 193 5.43 -17.41 -11.49
N SER A 194 5.75 -16.65 -12.54
CA SER A 194 7.10 -16.62 -13.13
C SER A 194 8.01 -15.56 -12.51
N SER A 195 7.47 -14.45 -12.00
CA SER A 195 8.28 -13.29 -11.60
C SER A 195 7.90 -12.66 -10.26
N ASP A 196 6.87 -13.17 -9.60
CA ASP A 196 6.32 -12.50 -8.41
C ASP A 196 6.90 -13.10 -7.14
N LEU A 197 7.20 -12.22 -6.18
CA LEU A 197 7.75 -12.52 -4.88
C LEU A 197 6.86 -11.89 -3.82
N ILE A 198 6.33 -12.72 -2.93
CA ILE A 198 5.41 -12.30 -1.87
C ILE A 198 6.15 -12.45 -0.54
N VAL A 199 6.22 -11.37 0.23
CA VAL A 199 6.82 -11.35 1.57
C VAL A 199 5.71 -11.02 2.56
N SER A 200 5.36 -12.00 3.38
CA SER A 200 4.30 -11.88 4.39
C SER A 200 4.92 -11.63 5.74
N THR A 201 4.67 -10.45 6.32
CA THR A 201 4.96 -10.15 7.73
C THR A 201 3.68 -10.29 8.56
N THR A 202 3.81 -10.11 9.88
CA THR A 202 2.64 -10.10 10.77
C THR A 202 1.68 -8.95 10.48
N GLU A 203 2.19 -7.81 10.01
CA GLU A 203 1.38 -6.62 9.79
C GLU A 203 0.92 -6.46 8.34
N ARG A 204 1.76 -6.91 7.39
CA ARG A 204 1.59 -6.58 5.98
C ARG A 204 2.09 -7.67 5.06
N VAL A 205 1.39 -7.83 3.94
CA VAL A 205 1.85 -8.63 2.80
C VAL A 205 2.40 -7.67 1.75
N TRP A 206 3.64 -7.90 1.35
CA TRP A 206 4.32 -7.15 0.30
C TRP A 206 4.44 -8.00 -0.95
N THR A 207 3.94 -7.49 -2.07
CA THR A 207 4.08 -8.15 -3.37
C THR A 207 5.06 -7.37 -4.23
N PHE A 208 6.12 -8.04 -4.63
CA PHE A 208 7.15 -7.54 -5.52
C PHE A 208 7.12 -8.32 -6.82
N LYS A 209 7.31 -7.62 -7.93
CA LYS A 209 7.43 -8.20 -9.25
C LYS A 209 8.83 -7.93 -9.80
N CYS A 210 9.50 -9.01 -10.15
CA CYS A 210 10.82 -8.99 -10.75
C CYS A 210 10.72 -8.93 -12.28
N LYS A 211 11.80 -8.60 -12.97
CA LYS A 211 11.79 -8.59 -14.44
C LYS A 211 11.81 -10.01 -15.01
N THR A 212 12.45 -10.94 -14.30
CA THR A 212 12.63 -12.33 -14.74
C THR A 212 12.48 -13.31 -13.57
N GLN A 213 12.26 -14.59 -13.89
CA GLN A 213 12.22 -15.65 -12.90
C GLN A 213 13.54 -15.83 -12.14
N ASN A 214 14.66 -15.72 -12.85
CA ASN A 214 15.98 -15.83 -12.22
C ASN A 214 16.19 -14.70 -11.20
N GLU A 215 15.81 -13.46 -11.54
CA GLU A 215 15.91 -12.34 -10.61
C GLU A 215 15.02 -12.54 -9.37
N ARG A 216 13.82 -13.09 -9.53
CA ARG A 216 12.95 -13.47 -8.40
C ARG A 216 13.63 -14.48 -7.49
N ASP A 217 14.22 -15.53 -8.06
CA ASP A 217 14.86 -16.59 -7.29
C ASP A 217 16.11 -16.08 -6.54
N GLU A 218 16.87 -15.14 -7.12
CA GLU A 218 17.98 -14.48 -6.44
C GLU A 218 17.51 -13.59 -5.27
N TRP A 219 16.44 -12.82 -5.45
CA TRP A 219 15.85 -12.01 -4.37
C TRP A 219 15.28 -12.88 -3.25
N PHE A 220 14.56 -13.94 -3.60
CA PHE A 220 14.06 -14.94 -2.67
C PHE A 220 15.19 -15.52 -1.82
N HIS A 221 16.28 -15.96 -2.46
CA HIS A 221 17.42 -16.53 -1.75
C HIS A 221 18.09 -15.52 -0.81
N SER A 222 18.29 -14.28 -1.26
CA SER A 222 18.92 -13.22 -0.48
C SER A 222 18.10 -12.82 0.74
N LEU A 223 16.79 -12.59 0.55
CA LEU A 223 15.89 -12.23 1.65
C LEU A 223 15.79 -13.36 2.67
N SER A 224 15.67 -14.60 2.22
CA SER A 224 15.53 -15.73 3.13
C SER A 224 16.81 -16.01 3.92
N THR A 225 17.97 -15.82 3.29
CA THR A 225 19.28 -15.97 3.95
C THR A 225 19.43 -14.94 5.07
N VAL A 226 19.07 -13.68 4.81
CA VAL A 226 19.19 -12.60 5.78
C VAL A 226 18.16 -12.71 6.90
N GLN A 227 16.93 -13.11 6.58
CA GLN A 227 15.84 -13.24 7.57
C GLN A 227 15.92 -14.53 8.40
N SER A 228 16.86 -15.43 8.10
CA SER A 228 17.04 -16.72 8.81
C SER A 228 15.75 -17.55 8.90
N ILE A 229 14.85 -17.42 7.92
CA ILE A 229 13.57 -18.13 7.91
C ILE A 229 13.82 -19.55 7.42
N THR A 230 13.53 -20.53 8.26
CA THR A 230 13.53 -21.95 7.87
C THR A 230 12.32 -22.22 6.97
N PHE A 231 12.57 -22.62 5.73
CA PHE A 231 11.52 -22.83 4.73
C PHE A 231 10.65 -24.05 5.01
N THR A 232 9.33 -23.89 4.96
CA THR A 232 8.40 -24.95 4.57
C THR A 232 8.09 -24.79 3.09
N THR A 233 8.85 -25.48 2.23
CA THR A 233 8.51 -25.60 0.81
C THR A 233 7.28 -26.47 0.65
N GLU A 234 6.10 -25.85 0.60
CA GLU A 234 4.95 -26.47 -0.04
C GLU A 234 5.08 -26.22 -1.55
N CYS A 235 5.78 -27.15 -2.22
CA CYS A 235 5.69 -27.29 -3.67
C CYS A 235 4.32 -27.87 -4.00
N GLU A 236 3.34 -27.03 -4.31
CA GLU A 236 2.16 -27.50 -5.04
C GLU A 236 2.55 -27.74 -6.50
N ASP A 237 2.77 -29.01 -6.80
CA ASP A 237 2.66 -29.71 -8.08
C ASP A 237 2.67 -28.83 -9.35
N CYS A 238 3.78 -28.90 -10.08
CA CYS A 238 3.76 -28.86 -11.54
C CYS A 238 2.92 -30.04 -12.05
N LYS A 239 1.69 -29.78 -12.48
CA LYS A 239 0.93 -30.65 -13.39
C LYS A 239 0.55 -29.88 -14.65
#